data_AF-A0A382NIP4-F1
#
_entry.id   AF-A0A382NIP4-F1
#
_cell.length_a   1.000
_cell.length_b   1.000
_cell.length_c   1.000
_cell.angle_alpha   90.00
_cell.angle_beta   90.00
_cell.angle_gamma   90.00
#
_symmetry.space_group_name_H-M   'P 1'
#
loop_
_entity.id
_entity.type
_entity.pdbx_description
1 polymer ?
#
loop_
_entity_poly.entity_id
_entity_poly.type
_entity_poly.pdbx_seq_one_letter_code
_entity_poly.pdbx_strand_id
1 'polypeptide(L)'
;MIGFPNKRRSTDLGSYPLEALARDSRLVEVESERHQLDSPTINPVKENNLARAAKRYKAILAPIRHAEVISTMAPVPDDLKRRSKDIKGGAHFLDTSQVGICKIPDKAWYKNKEISGHKYAIVVLVEFGQFPEQDNTASSWLKDVEAPLNSVRAAGISTILAGYIGQLGFAASAHWLGESNIDLDRLGVLAGVVFRDGIEPMNPFLDRRYVLAAVTTEYELATDLPLRQGLGTAKGLGYFLGARGAVSGLERWRKGRRKSHLGSYPLETLKRVDKPTTLIFDEEIPRVPQRALFYNRAEFGDLGVRMVKERWRWAYKHPFAGGILRV
;
A
#
# COMPACT_ATOMS: atom_id res chain seq x y z
N MET A 1 18.72 10.16 12.19
CA MET A 1 18.28 9.86 10.81
C MET A 1 19.39 10.31 9.89
N ILE A 2 19.88 9.45 9.01
CA ILE A 2 20.97 9.76 8.06
C ILE A 2 20.35 10.19 6.72
N GLY A 3 20.88 11.24 6.09
CA GLY A 3 20.51 11.69 4.75
C GLY A 3 19.98 13.12 4.66
N PHE A 4 19.71 13.58 3.44
CA PHE A 4 19.18 14.92 3.18
C PHE A 4 17.73 15.10 3.71
N PRO A 5 17.34 16.33 4.08
CA PRO A 5 15.98 16.61 4.55
C PRO A 5 14.95 16.42 3.43
N ASN A 6 13.79 15.86 3.78
CA ASN A 6 12.69 15.56 2.85
C ASN A 6 11.56 16.62 2.86
N LYS A 7 11.73 17.75 3.56
CA LYS A 7 10.68 18.78 3.75
C LYS A 7 10.07 19.33 2.44
N ARG A 8 10.83 19.30 1.34
CA ARG A 8 10.40 19.77 0.01
C ARG A 8 9.99 18.64 -0.93
N ARG A 9 10.09 17.38 -0.50
CA ARG A 9 9.69 16.24 -1.32
C ARG A 9 8.17 16.13 -1.29
N SER A 10 7.57 16.12 -2.46
CA SER A 10 6.14 15.92 -2.62
C SER A 10 5.76 14.49 -2.23
N THR A 11 4.62 14.32 -1.56
CA THR A 11 4.20 13.03 -0.96
C THR A 11 3.94 11.94 -1.99
N ASP A 12 3.53 12.29 -3.20
CA ASP A 12 3.31 11.40 -4.34
C ASP A 12 4.59 10.70 -4.84
N LEU A 13 5.77 11.22 -4.49
CA LEU A 13 7.04 10.63 -4.89
C LEU A 13 7.54 9.55 -3.90
N GLY A 14 6.90 9.41 -2.74
CA GLY A 14 7.18 8.33 -1.80
C GLY A 14 8.59 8.31 -1.20
N SER A 15 9.01 7.15 -0.71
CA SER A 15 10.28 6.97 0.02
C SER A 15 11.47 6.57 -0.86
N TYR A 16 11.22 6.23 -2.13
CA TYR A 16 12.22 5.78 -3.10
C TYR A 16 12.37 6.80 -4.22
N PRO A 17 13.59 7.07 -4.72
CA PRO A 17 13.84 8.07 -5.75
C PRO A 17 13.55 7.54 -7.17
N LEU A 18 12.31 7.08 -7.42
CA LEU A 18 11.92 6.53 -8.73
C LEU A 18 12.00 7.55 -9.86
N GLU A 19 11.87 8.84 -9.55
CA GLU A 19 12.00 9.94 -10.50
C GLU A 19 13.44 10.12 -11.03
N ALA A 20 14.43 9.48 -10.41
CA ALA A 20 15.82 9.52 -10.86
C ALA A 20 16.15 8.41 -11.88
N LEU A 21 15.24 7.46 -12.10
CA LEU A 21 15.48 6.31 -12.97
C LEU A 21 15.16 6.62 -14.43
N ALA A 22 15.95 6.06 -15.35
CA ALA A 22 15.69 6.15 -16.77
C ALA A 22 14.41 5.39 -17.13
N ARG A 23 13.60 5.99 -18.01
CA ARG A 23 12.33 5.44 -18.50
C ARG A 23 12.37 5.23 -20.00
N ASP A 24 11.60 4.27 -20.50
CA ASP A 24 11.52 3.92 -21.92
C ASP A 24 10.06 3.72 -22.34
N SER A 25 9.55 4.63 -23.17
CA SER A 25 8.17 4.59 -23.65
C SER A 25 7.92 3.47 -24.67
N ARG A 26 8.95 2.95 -25.33
CA ARG A 26 8.81 1.87 -26.34
C ARG A 26 8.33 0.57 -25.70
N LEU A 27 8.63 0.37 -24.42
CA LEU A 27 8.21 -0.81 -23.66
C LEU A 27 6.69 -0.89 -23.46
N VAL A 28 5.95 0.22 -23.65
CA VAL A 28 4.49 0.20 -23.60
C VAL A 28 3.93 -0.69 -24.70
N GLU A 29 4.43 -0.56 -25.93
CA GLU A 29 4.01 -1.37 -27.07
C GLU A 29 4.41 -2.83 -26.87
N VAL A 30 5.66 -3.08 -26.47
CA VAL A 30 6.18 -4.43 -26.19
C VAL A 30 5.33 -5.17 -25.16
N GLU A 31 5.02 -4.55 -24.02
CA GLU A 31 4.20 -5.19 -22.97
C GLU A 31 2.71 -5.29 -23.39
N SER A 32 2.22 -4.39 -24.24
CA SER A 32 0.85 -4.44 -24.77
C SER A 32 0.65 -5.61 -25.73
N GLU A 33 1.68 -5.96 -26.51
CA GLU A 33 1.61 -7.04 -27.50
C GLU A 33 1.76 -8.44 -26.90
N ARG A 34 2.35 -8.55 -25.69
CA ARG A 34 2.56 -9.82 -24.98
C ARG A 34 1.29 -10.68 -24.93
N HIS A 35 1.48 -11.99 -25.07
CA HIS A 35 0.39 -12.97 -25.05
C HIS A 35 -0.48 -12.82 -23.80
N GLN A 36 -1.80 -12.92 -24.00
CA GLN A 36 -2.76 -12.89 -22.91
C GLN A 36 -2.67 -14.17 -22.09
N LEU A 37 -2.60 -14.06 -20.77
CA LEU A 37 -2.43 -15.20 -19.89
C LEU A 37 -3.78 -15.77 -19.40
N ASP A 38 -3.77 -17.04 -19.01
CA ASP A 38 -4.84 -17.62 -18.20
C ASP A 38 -4.69 -17.17 -16.74
N SER A 39 -5.78 -17.24 -15.96
CA SER A 39 -5.69 -16.97 -14.52
C SER A 39 -4.73 -17.98 -13.87
N PRO A 40 -3.77 -17.54 -13.04
CA PRO A 40 -2.78 -18.43 -12.46
C PRO A 40 -3.42 -19.40 -11.46
N THR A 41 -2.97 -20.66 -11.47
CA THR A 41 -3.31 -21.62 -10.42
C THR A 41 -2.59 -21.22 -9.14
N ILE A 42 -3.36 -20.97 -8.08
CA ILE A 42 -2.78 -20.63 -6.77
C ILE A 42 -2.34 -21.93 -6.10
N ASN A 43 -1.03 -22.14 -6.03
CA ASN A 43 -0.50 -23.28 -5.30
C ASN A 43 -0.77 -23.13 -3.79
N PRO A 44 -1.19 -24.21 -3.11
CA PRO A 44 -1.37 -24.18 -1.66
C PRO A 44 -0.02 -23.91 -0.99
N VAL A 45 0.04 -22.84 -0.21
CA VAL A 45 1.21 -22.51 0.62
C VAL A 45 1.19 -23.41 1.85
N LYS A 46 2.37 -23.81 2.33
CA LYS A 46 2.52 -24.52 3.60
C LYS A 46 1.83 -23.73 4.72
N GLU A 47 0.75 -24.28 5.26
CA GLU A 47 -0.08 -23.55 6.21
C GLU A 47 0.56 -23.57 7.61
N ASN A 48 1.03 -22.41 8.06
CA ASN A 48 1.30 -22.12 9.47
C ASN A 48 0.26 -21.12 10.02
N ASN A 49 0.32 -20.78 11.31
CA ASN A 49 -0.66 -19.89 11.94
C ASN A 49 -0.69 -18.48 11.30
N LEU A 50 0.45 -17.94 10.85
CA LEU A 50 0.49 -16.64 10.17
C LEU A 50 -0.10 -16.71 8.76
N ALA A 51 0.16 -17.77 8.00
CA ALA A 51 -0.47 -17.98 6.70
C ALA A 51 -2.01 -18.10 6.83
N ARG A 52 -2.50 -18.84 7.84
CA ARG A 52 -3.93 -18.96 8.13
C ARG A 52 -4.55 -17.61 8.48
N ALA A 53 -3.87 -16.80 9.29
CA ALA A 53 -4.31 -15.44 9.60
C ALA A 53 -4.35 -14.57 8.33
N ALA A 54 -3.29 -14.57 7.53
CA ALA A 54 -3.22 -13.81 6.28
C ALA A 54 -4.34 -14.19 5.30
N LYS A 55 -4.61 -15.49 5.16
CA LYS A 55 -5.74 -16.01 4.36
C LYS A 55 -7.08 -15.49 4.88
N ARG A 56 -7.30 -15.50 6.20
CA ARG A 56 -8.54 -14.97 6.82
C ARG A 56 -8.73 -13.48 6.56
N TYR A 57 -7.69 -12.67 6.69
CA TYR A 57 -7.78 -11.24 6.38
C TYR A 57 -8.10 -11.00 4.91
N LYS A 58 -7.44 -11.69 3.98
CA LYS A 58 -7.76 -11.56 2.55
C LYS A 58 -9.17 -12.03 2.21
N ALA A 59 -9.69 -13.06 2.88
CA ALA A 59 -11.06 -13.52 2.70
C ALA A 59 -12.11 -12.49 3.15
N ILE A 60 -11.80 -11.65 4.13
CA ILE A 60 -12.66 -10.52 4.53
C ILE A 60 -12.63 -9.42 3.46
N LEU A 61 -11.47 -9.19 2.83
CA LEU A 61 -11.29 -8.17 1.78
C LEU A 61 -11.88 -8.56 0.42
N ALA A 62 -11.91 -9.86 0.09
CA ALA A 62 -12.31 -10.32 -1.24
C ALA A 62 -13.72 -9.87 -1.67
N PRO A 63 -14.77 -9.95 -0.81
CA PRO A 63 -16.12 -9.52 -1.19
C PRO A 63 -16.24 -8.02 -1.49
N ILE A 64 -15.40 -7.19 -0.86
CA ILE A 64 -15.41 -5.73 -0.97
C ILE A 64 -14.36 -5.19 -1.94
N ARG A 65 -13.70 -6.06 -2.71
CA ARG A 65 -12.66 -5.67 -3.68
C ARG A 65 -13.21 -4.79 -4.80
N HIS A 66 -14.47 -4.96 -5.14
CA HIS A 66 -15.19 -4.11 -6.09
C HIS A 66 -15.79 -2.95 -5.32
N ALA A 67 -15.38 -1.73 -5.64
CA ALA A 67 -15.85 -0.56 -4.94
C ALA A 67 -17.33 -0.33 -5.23
N GLU A 68 -18.12 -0.15 -4.17
CA GLU A 68 -19.47 0.38 -4.31
C GLU A 68 -19.36 1.87 -4.66
N VAL A 69 -19.96 2.24 -5.80
CA VAL A 69 -19.89 3.57 -6.38
C VAL A 69 -21.03 4.43 -5.85
N ILE A 70 -20.70 5.63 -5.33
CA ILE A 70 -21.73 6.60 -4.95
C ILE A 70 -22.31 7.26 -6.20
N SER A 71 -23.62 7.55 -6.18
CA SER A 71 -24.31 8.15 -7.32
C SER A 71 -23.92 9.61 -7.57
N THR A 72 -23.52 10.33 -6.52
CA THR A 72 -23.13 11.74 -6.62
C THR A 72 -21.64 11.85 -6.91
N MET A 73 -21.30 12.40 -8.08
CA MET A 73 -19.92 12.66 -8.45
C MET A 73 -19.28 13.67 -7.49
N ALA A 74 -18.10 13.34 -6.96
CA ALA A 74 -17.33 14.27 -6.14
C ALA A 74 -16.74 15.40 -7.02
N PRO A 75 -16.49 16.60 -6.46
CA PRO A 75 -15.83 17.67 -7.19
C PRO A 75 -14.33 17.37 -7.37
N VAL A 76 -14.02 16.47 -8.30
CA VAL A 76 -12.65 16.09 -8.65
C VAL A 76 -12.02 17.11 -9.62
N PRO A 77 -10.71 17.40 -9.54
CA PRO A 77 -10.04 18.30 -10.48
C PRO A 77 -10.06 17.78 -11.91
N ASP A 78 -10.10 18.63 -12.94
CA ASP A 78 -9.98 18.18 -14.35
C ASP A 78 -8.53 17.81 -14.73
N ASP A 79 -7.54 18.40 -14.07
CA ASP A 79 -6.13 18.09 -14.33
C ASP A 79 -5.77 16.66 -13.92
N LEU A 80 -5.49 15.82 -14.91
CA LEU A 80 -5.10 14.42 -14.71
C LEU A 80 -3.81 14.28 -13.90
N LYS A 81 -2.87 15.23 -14.01
CA LYS A 81 -1.64 15.22 -13.20
C LYS A 81 -1.96 15.46 -11.73
N ARG A 82 -2.89 16.38 -11.44
CA ARG A 82 -3.40 16.60 -10.09
C ARG A 82 -4.09 15.36 -9.52
N ARG A 83 -5.00 14.73 -10.28
CA ARG A 83 -5.66 13.48 -9.85
C ARG A 83 -4.64 12.38 -9.50
N SER A 84 -3.66 12.20 -10.36
CA SER A 84 -2.60 11.19 -10.20
C SER A 84 -1.73 11.47 -8.98
N LYS A 85 -1.39 12.74 -8.76
CA LYS A 85 -0.66 13.18 -7.57
C LYS A 85 -1.45 12.88 -6.29
N ASP A 86 -2.75 13.17 -6.26
CA ASP A 86 -3.60 12.92 -5.11
C ASP A 86 -3.72 11.41 -4.83
N ILE A 87 -3.91 10.59 -5.86
CA ILE A 87 -3.96 9.12 -5.75
C ILE A 87 -2.65 8.54 -5.24
N LYS A 88 -1.51 8.93 -5.81
CA LYS A 88 -0.19 8.47 -5.37
C LYS A 88 0.13 8.91 -3.94
N GLY A 89 -0.21 10.16 -3.60
CA GLY A 89 -0.11 10.68 -2.25
C GLY A 89 -0.94 9.86 -1.25
N GLY A 90 -2.18 9.52 -1.61
CA GLY A 90 -3.04 8.63 -0.84
C GLY A 90 -2.48 7.22 -0.68
N ALA A 91 -1.91 6.64 -1.74
CA ALA A 91 -1.27 5.33 -1.68
C ALA A 91 -0.05 5.33 -0.74
N HIS A 92 0.77 6.38 -0.77
CA HIS A 92 1.90 6.55 0.15
C HIS A 92 1.47 6.84 1.58
N PHE A 93 0.36 7.56 1.78
CA PHE A 93 -0.25 7.73 3.10
C PHE A 93 -0.68 6.38 3.71
N LEU A 94 -1.07 5.40 2.88
CA LEU A 94 -1.39 4.03 3.30
C LEU A 94 -0.15 3.11 3.38
N ASP A 95 1.06 3.68 3.42
CA ASP A 95 2.35 2.99 3.52
C ASP A 95 2.72 2.10 2.31
N THR A 96 2.24 2.41 1.09
CA THR A 96 2.82 1.74 -0.09
C THR A 96 4.30 2.12 -0.23
N SER A 97 5.14 1.15 -0.60
CA SER A 97 6.58 1.40 -0.79
C SER A 97 6.81 2.19 -2.07
N GLN A 98 6.15 1.78 -3.16
CA GLN A 98 6.16 2.45 -4.46
C GLN A 98 4.75 2.40 -5.07
N VAL A 99 4.45 3.35 -5.95
CA VAL A 99 3.21 3.39 -6.72
C VAL A 99 3.48 3.94 -8.10
N GLY A 100 2.80 3.38 -9.11
CA GLY A 100 2.82 3.87 -10.48
C GLY A 100 1.44 3.73 -11.10
N ILE A 101 1.20 4.43 -12.20
CA ILE A 101 -0.08 4.44 -12.90
C ILE A 101 0.18 4.13 -14.37
N CYS A 102 -0.62 3.26 -14.98
CA CYS A 102 -0.54 2.98 -16.41
C CYS A 102 -1.93 2.86 -17.05
N LYS A 103 -1.98 2.90 -18.39
CA LYS A 103 -3.14 2.40 -19.13
C LYS A 103 -3.12 0.88 -19.08
N ILE A 104 -4.30 0.27 -19.18
CA ILE A 104 -4.47 -1.17 -19.25
C ILE A 104 -4.55 -1.57 -20.73
N PRO A 105 -3.59 -2.36 -21.26
CA PRO A 105 -3.75 -3.01 -22.55
C PRO A 105 -4.74 -4.17 -22.46
N ASP A 106 -5.49 -4.44 -23.51
CA ASP A 106 -6.51 -5.51 -23.55
C ASP A 106 -5.94 -6.88 -23.14
N LYS A 107 -4.73 -7.21 -23.62
CA LYS A 107 -4.04 -8.47 -23.33
C LYS A 107 -3.48 -8.58 -21.91
N ALA A 108 -3.56 -7.52 -21.09
CA ALA A 108 -3.14 -7.59 -19.69
C ALA A 108 -4.18 -8.31 -18.81
N TRP A 109 -5.47 -8.28 -19.19
CA TRP A 109 -6.50 -9.04 -18.52
C TRP A 109 -6.29 -10.53 -18.71
N TYR A 110 -6.55 -11.33 -17.68
CA TYR A 110 -6.65 -12.77 -17.88
C TYR A 110 -7.85 -13.10 -18.77
N LYS A 111 -7.78 -14.23 -19.49
CA LYS A 111 -8.85 -14.65 -20.41
C LYS A 111 -10.22 -14.64 -19.69
N ASN A 112 -11.21 -13.99 -20.30
CA ASN A 112 -12.58 -13.87 -19.80
C ASN A 112 -12.71 -13.22 -18.40
N LYS A 113 -11.74 -12.40 -17.99
CA LYS A 113 -11.73 -11.72 -16.68
C LYS A 113 -11.76 -10.20 -16.77
N GLU A 114 -11.88 -9.63 -17.97
CA GLU A 114 -11.96 -8.19 -18.20
C GLU A 114 -13.12 -7.54 -17.43
N ILE A 115 -12.88 -6.31 -16.94
CA ILE A 115 -13.91 -5.47 -16.34
C ILE A 115 -14.13 -4.28 -17.29
N SER A 116 -15.35 -4.19 -17.84
CA SER A 116 -15.70 -3.14 -18.79
C SER A 116 -15.46 -1.75 -18.22
N GLY A 117 -15.01 -0.82 -19.07
CA GLY A 117 -14.76 0.58 -18.71
C GLY A 117 -13.42 0.84 -18.01
N HIS A 118 -12.81 -0.16 -17.37
CA HIS A 118 -11.57 0.01 -16.63
C HIS A 118 -10.37 0.17 -17.57
N LYS A 119 -9.94 1.42 -17.77
CA LYS A 119 -8.86 1.80 -18.71
C LYS A 119 -7.53 2.12 -18.02
N TYR A 120 -7.56 2.39 -16.72
CA TYR A 120 -6.41 2.83 -15.95
C TYR A 120 -6.13 1.86 -14.80
N ALA A 121 -4.85 1.63 -14.51
CA ALA A 121 -4.41 0.85 -13.37
C ALA A 121 -3.48 1.68 -12.48
N ILE A 122 -3.76 1.66 -11.18
CA ILE A 122 -2.88 2.16 -10.12
C ILE A 122 -2.18 0.95 -9.52
N VAL A 123 -0.88 0.81 -9.74
CA VAL A 123 -0.10 -0.33 -9.26
C VAL A 123 0.60 0.06 -7.97
N VAL A 124 0.33 -0.68 -6.90
CA VAL A 124 0.98 -0.52 -5.60
C VAL A 124 1.99 -1.63 -5.39
N LEU A 125 3.17 -1.27 -4.92
CA LEU A 125 4.25 -2.19 -4.61
C LEU A 125 4.57 -2.05 -3.12
N VAL A 126 4.51 -3.19 -2.41
CA VAL A 126 4.83 -3.28 -0.99
C VAL A 126 6.11 -4.08 -0.82
N GLU A 127 7.13 -3.45 -0.25
CA GLU A 127 8.39 -4.08 0.15
C GLU A 127 8.15 -5.14 1.23
N PHE A 128 8.87 -6.26 1.15
CA PHE A 128 8.83 -7.24 2.23
C PHE A 128 9.41 -6.66 3.52
N GLY A 129 8.71 -6.87 4.63
CA GLY A 129 9.21 -6.53 5.96
C GLY A 129 10.59 -7.13 6.28
N GLN A 130 11.24 -6.58 7.31
CA GLN A 130 12.48 -7.16 7.81
C GLN A 130 12.20 -8.52 8.44
N PHE A 131 12.92 -9.54 8.00
CA PHE A 131 12.81 -10.87 8.59
C PHE A 131 13.61 -10.95 9.89
N PRO A 132 13.09 -11.66 10.90
CA PRO A 132 13.86 -12.00 12.09
C PRO A 132 15.12 -12.77 11.73
N GLU A 133 16.13 -12.59 12.57
CA GLU A 133 17.41 -13.29 12.50
C GLU A 133 17.19 -14.81 12.61
N GLN A 134 18.09 -15.62 12.04
CA GLN A 134 17.90 -17.09 12.02
C GLN A 134 17.84 -17.71 13.43
N ASP A 135 18.53 -17.12 14.39
CA ASP A 135 18.56 -17.50 15.81
C ASP A 135 17.33 -16.98 16.59
N ASN A 136 16.49 -16.15 15.97
CA ASN A 136 15.28 -15.62 16.58
C ASN A 136 14.15 -16.65 16.51
N THR A 137 13.49 -16.91 17.65
CA THR A 137 12.34 -17.82 17.75
C THR A 137 11.25 -17.55 16.70
N ALA A 138 11.02 -16.27 16.37
CA ALA A 138 10.01 -15.86 15.41
C ALA A 138 10.38 -16.11 13.94
N SER A 139 11.64 -16.43 13.62
CA SER A 139 12.08 -16.69 12.24
C SER A 139 11.35 -17.89 11.63
N SER A 140 11.16 -18.94 12.44
CA SER A 140 10.37 -20.12 12.05
C SER A 140 8.91 -19.81 11.68
N TRP A 141 8.34 -18.72 12.19
CA TRP A 141 6.94 -18.35 11.92
C TRP A 141 6.76 -17.74 10.54
N LEU A 142 7.80 -17.14 9.97
CA LEU A 142 7.75 -16.41 8.70
C LEU A 142 8.27 -17.21 7.51
N LYS A 143 8.98 -18.30 7.78
CA LYS A 143 9.51 -19.20 6.76
C LYS A 143 8.40 -19.68 5.81
N ASP A 144 8.62 -19.48 4.51
CA ASP A 144 7.75 -19.90 3.40
C ASP A 144 6.38 -19.19 3.32
N VAL A 145 6.13 -18.15 4.12
CA VAL A 145 4.85 -17.41 4.17
C VAL A 145 5.00 -15.91 3.91
N GLU A 146 6.16 -15.50 3.42
CA GLU A 146 6.55 -14.10 3.24
C GLU A 146 5.64 -13.37 2.25
N ALA A 147 5.51 -13.91 1.03
CA ALA A 147 4.69 -13.29 -0.01
C ALA A 147 3.19 -13.26 0.35
N PRO A 148 2.57 -14.35 0.83
CA PRO A 148 1.19 -14.32 1.31
C PRO A 148 0.95 -13.32 2.44
N LEU A 149 1.88 -13.20 3.40
CA LEU A 149 1.73 -12.26 4.50
C LEU A 149 1.83 -10.81 4.03
N ASN A 150 2.85 -10.48 3.22
CA ASN A 150 3.01 -9.13 2.69
C ASN A 150 1.87 -8.76 1.71
N SER A 151 1.25 -9.75 1.03
CA SER A 151 0.09 -9.52 0.17
C SER A 151 -1.15 -9.01 0.92
N VAL A 152 -1.30 -9.28 2.23
CA VAL A 152 -2.41 -8.77 3.02
C VAL A 152 -2.38 -7.24 3.06
N ARG A 153 -1.19 -6.66 3.25
CA ARG A 153 -1.02 -5.21 3.23
C ARG A 153 -1.33 -4.64 1.86
N ALA A 154 -0.82 -5.25 0.80
CA ALA A 154 -1.06 -4.80 -0.57
C ALA A 154 -2.56 -4.85 -0.92
N ALA A 155 -3.27 -5.91 -0.50
CA ALA A 155 -4.72 -6.04 -0.65
C ALA A 155 -5.47 -4.96 0.13
N GLY A 156 -5.11 -4.71 1.39
CA GLY A 156 -5.74 -3.65 2.19
C GLY A 156 -5.57 -2.26 1.54
N ILE A 157 -4.37 -1.92 1.08
CA ILE A 157 -4.10 -0.64 0.40
C ILE A 157 -4.95 -0.52 -0.88
N SER A 158 -4.95 -1.54 -1.74
CA SER A 158 -5.69 -1.48 -3.00
C SER A 158 -7.20 -1.44 -2.79
N THR A 159 -7.75 -2.17 -1.80
CA THR A 159 -9.18 -2.09 -1.46
C THR A 159 -9.57 -0.72 -0.94
N ILE A 160 -8.77 -0.09 -0.05
CA ILE A 160 -9.04 1.27 0.44
C ILE A 160 -9.00 2.27 -0.71
N LEU A 161 -8.02 2.17 -1.61
CA LEU A 161 -7.91 3.05 -2.79
C LEU A 161 -9.09 2.86 -3.76
N ALA A 162 -9.50 1.62 -4.02
CA ALA A 162 -10.69 1.33 -4.82
C ALA A 162 -11.94 1.94 -4.17
N GLY A 163 -12.13 1.73 -2.86
CA GLY A 163 -13.22 2.31 -2.09
C GLY A 163 -13.21 3.84 -2.13
N TYR A 164 -12.05 4.48 -2.01
CA TYR A 164 -11.90 5.93 -2.17
C TYR A 164 -12.38 6.40 -3.54
N ILE A 165 -11.96 5.73 -4.63
CA ILE A 165 -12.39 6.08 -6.00
C ILE A 165 -13.90 5.85 -6.19
N GLY A 166 -14.46 4.79 -5.60
CA GLY A 166 -15.91 4.57 -5.54
C GLY A 166 -16.65 5.71 -4.83
N GLN A 167 -16.09 6.24 -3.75
CA GLN A 167 -16.58 7.43 -3.04
C GLN A 167 -16.36 8.74 -3.82
N LEU A 168 -15.58 8.74 -4.90
CA LEU A 168 -15.52 9.86 -5.84
C LEU A 168 -16.59 9.77 -6.93
N GLY A 169 -17.27 8.62 -7.08
CA GLY A 169 -18.28 8.36 -8.10
C GLY A 169 -17.78 7.59 -9.33
N PHE A 170 -16.63 6.92 -9.25
CA PHE A 170 -16.06 6.14 -10.36
C PHE A 170 -15.94 4.65 -10.01
N ALA A 171 -16.16 3.77 -10.98
CA ALA A 171 -15.94 2.34 -10.78
C ALA A 171 -14.45 2.03 -10.57
N ALA A 172 -14.17 1.19 -9.58
CA ALA A 172 -12.81 0.74 -9.27
C ALA A 172 -12.84 -0.67 -8.69
N SER A 173 -11.78 -1.44 -8.95
CA SER A 173 -11.64 -2.80 -8.44
C SER A 173 -10.20 -3.09 -8.02
N ALA A 174 -10.06 -3.64 -6.82
CA ALA A 174 -8.79 -4.08 -6.28
C ALA A 174 -8.42 -5.48 -6.75
N HIS A 175 -7.12 -5.68 -6.97
CA HIS A 175 -6.50 -6.92 -7.41
C HIS A 175 -5.21 -7.16 -6.63
N TRP A 176 -4.96 -8.40 -6.20
CA TRP A 176 -3.75 -8.76 -5.47
C TRP A 176 -3.37 -10.23 -5.69
N LEU A 177 -2.24 -10.65 -5.13
CA LEU A 177 -1.77 -12.03 -5.22
C LEU A 177 -2.80 -13.01 -4.61
N GLY A 178 -3.40 -13.80 -5.50
CA GLY A 178 -4.41 -14.80 -5.19
C GLY A 178 -5.86 -14.36 -5.44
N GLU A 179 -6.11 -13.09 -5.76
CA GLU A 179 -7.43 -12.60 -6.16
C GLU A 179 -7.24 -11.47 -7.18
N SER A 180 -7.08 -11.84 -8.45
CA SER A 180 -6.81 -10.89 -9.54
C SER A 180 -7.48 -11.32 -10.84
N ASN A 181 -7.95 -10.32 -11.59
CA ASN A 181 -8.47 -10.46 -12.95
C ASN A 181 -7.40 -10.15 -14.01
N ILE A 182 -6.23 -9.67 -13.59
CA ILE A 182 -5.25 -9.00 -14.46
C ILE A 182 -3.81 -9.37 -14.08
N ASP A 183 -2.92 -9.37 -15.07
CA ASP A 183 -1.48 -9.64 -14.94
C ASP A 183 -0.77 -8.51 -14.19
N LEU A 184 -0.58 -8.70 -12.87
CA LEU A 184 0.02 -7.71 -11.98
C LEU A 184 1.46 -7.38 -12.34
N ASP A 185 2.22 -8.35 -12.83
CA ASP A 185 3.62 -8.17 -13.22
C ASP A 185 3.72 -7.26 -14.44
N ARG A 186 2.89 -7.51 -15.45
CA ARG A 186 2.80 -6.64 -16.64
C ARG A 186 2.37 -5.23 -16.27
N LEU A 187 1.36 -5.08 -15.42
CA LEU A 187 0.96 -3.76 -14.92
C LEU A 187 2.11 -3.08 -14.18
N GLY A 188 2.87 -3.80 -13.35
CA GLY A 188 4.02 -3.25 -12.64
C GLY A 188 5.11 -2.71 -13.58
N VAL A 189 5.36 -3.40 -14.69
CA VAL A 189 6.30 -2.94 -15.72
C VAL A 189 5.77 -1.68 -16.41
N LEU A 190 4.51 -1.70 -16.85
CA LEU A 190 3.85 -0.58 -17.52
C LEU A 190 3.78 0.68 -16.64
N ALA A 191 3.48 0.50 -15.36
CA ALA A 191 3.44 1.57 -14.36
C ALA A 191 4.84 2.06 -13.94
N GLY A 192 5.91 1.39 -14.38
CA GLY A 192 7.29 1.79 -14.10
C GLY A 192 7.67 1.69 -12.62
N VAL A 193 7.13 0.71 -11.90
CA VAL A 193 7.58 0.36 -10.54
C VAL A 193 8.54 -0.83 -10.54
N VAL A 194 8.53 -1.63 -11.60
CA VAL A 194 9.49 -2.72 -11.84
C VAL A 194 9.95 -2.66 -13.30
N PHE A 195 11.06 -3.32 -13.60
CA PHE A 195 11.48 -3.57 -14.98
C PHE A 195 11.57 -5.07 -15.22
N ARG A 196 11.43 -5.49 -16.47
CA ARG A 196 11.55 -6.89 -16.84
C ARG A 196 12.88 -7.13 -17.55
N ASP A 197 13.66 -8.05 -17.01
CA ASP A 197 14.92 -8.52 -17.58
C ASP A 197 14.89 -10.05 -17.51
N GLY A 198 14.37 -10.68 -18.57
CA GLY A 198 14.00 -12.10 -18.60
C GLY A 198 12.50 -12.36 -18.36
N ILE A 199 12.18 -13.43 -17.64
CA ILE A 199 10.79 -13.88 -17.42
C ILE A 199 10.13 -13.08 -16.29
N GLU A 200 10.76 -13.04 -15.12
CA GLU A 200 10.21 -12.38 -13.93
C GLU A 200 10.67 -10.92 -13.83
N PRO A 201 9.78 -9.98 -13.47
CA PRO A 201 10.18 -8.60 -13.24
C PRO A 201 10.98 -8.45 -11.95
N MET A 202 11.76 -7.38 -11.87
CA MET A 202 12.55 -7.03 -10.69
C MET A 202 12.44 -5.54 -10.38
N ASN A 203 12.58 -5.20 -9.10
CA ASN A 203 12.61 -3.82 -8.65
C ASN A 203 14.05 -3.31 -8.53
N PRO A 204 14.36 -2.10 -9.02
CA PRO A 204 15.73 -1.56 -9.01
C PRO A 204 16.32 -1.34 -7.61
N PHE A 205 15.49 -1.27 -6.56
CA PHE A 205 15.95 -1.12 -5.18
C PHE A 205 15.74 -2.37 -4.33
N LEU A 206 14.67 -3.12 -4.62
CA LEU A 206 14.20 -4.23 -3.80
C LEU A 206 14.51 -5.60 -4.39
N ASP A 207 15.06 -5.65 -5.61
CA ASP A 207 15.18 -6.89 -6.38
C ASP A 207 13.82 -7.59 -6.42
N ARG A 208 13.69 -8.84 -5.97
CA ARG A 208 12.42 -9.60 -5.90
C ARG A 208 11.70 -9.53 -4.56
N ARG A 209 12.16 -8.71 -3.62
CA ARG A 209 11.56 -8.61 -2.28
C ARG A 209 10.37 -7.66 -2.21
N TYR A 210 9.34 -7.95 -2.99
CA TYR A 210 8.11 -7.16 -3.00
C TYR A 210 6.89 -8.01 -3.34
N VAL A 211 5.71 -7.48 -3.04
CA VAL A 211 4.44 -7.93 -3.63
C VAL A 211 3.81 -6.78 -4.41
N LEU A 212 3.08 -7.13 -5.47
CA LEU A 212 2.25 -6.19 -6.23
C LEU A 212 0.77 -6.38 -5.88
N ALA A 213 0.05 -5.27 -5.91
CA ALA A 213 -1.40 -5.21 -6.05
C ALA A 213 -1.73 -4.07 -7.01
N ALA A 214 -2.96 -4.05 -7.52
CA ALA A 214 -3.42 -3.01 -8.42
C ALA A 214 -4.85 -2.60 -8.11
N VAL A 215 -5.20 -1.38 -8.50
CA VAL A 215 -6.57 -0.90 -8.62
C VAL A 215 -6.84 -0.60 -10.08
N THR A 216 -7.77 -1.30 -10.71
CA THR A 216 -8.25 -0.97 -12.06
C THR A 216 -9.45 -0.05 -11.93
N THR A 217 -9.59 0.94 -12.82
CA THR A 217 -10.64 1.96 -12.68
C THR A 217 -10.97 2.66 -14.00
N GLU A 218 -12.17 3.23 -14.04
CA GLU A 218 -12.61 4.20 -15.05
C GLU A 218 -12.10 5.62 -14.77
N TYR A 219 -11.65 5.90 -13.54
CA TYR A 219 -11.17 7.21 -13.13
C TYR A 219 -9.91 7.58 -13.91
N GLU A 220 -10.03 8.59 -14.77
CA GLU A 220 -8.96 8.98 -15.67
C GLU A 220 -7.78 9.61 -14.92
N LEU A 221 -6.57 9.14 -15.26
CA LEU A 221 -5.33 9.48 -14.57
C LEU A 221 -4.19 9.70 -15.59
N ALA A 222 -3.26 10.59 -15.24
CA ALA A 222 -2.00 10.73 -15.94
C ALA A 222 -1.12 9.50 -15.64
N THR A 223 -0.55 8.94 -16.71
CA THR A 223 0.21 7.69 -16.63
C THR A 223 1.70 7.93 -16.49
N ASP A 224 2.37 6.99 -15.84
CA ASP A 224 3.81 6.88 -15.78
C ASP A 224 4.35 6.12 -17.00
N LEU A 225 5.67 6.23 -17.19
CA LEU A 225 6.37 5.49 -18.23
C LEU A 225 7.07 4.25 -17.63
N PRO A 226 7.20 3.16 -18.40
CA PRO A 226 7.98 2.00 -17.98
C PRO A 226 9.43 2.37 -17.65
N LEU A 227 10.03 1.63 -16.72
CA LEU A 227 11.46 1.74 -16.43
C LEU A 227 12.28 1.13 -17.57
N ARG A 228 13.42 1.74 -17.90
CA ARG A 228 14.35 1.20 -18.90
C ARG A 228 14.83 -0.19 -18.48
N GLN A 229 14.94 -1.12 -19.43
CA GLN A 229 15.54 -2.43 -19.19
C GLN A 229 17.05 -2.34 -18.90
N GLY A 230 17.60 -3.34 -18.20
CA GLY A 230 19.03 -3.40 -17.88
C GLY A 230 19.50 -2.34 -16.86
N LEU A 231 18.59 -1.75 -16.07
CA LEU A 231 18.93 -0.79 -15.01
C LEU A 231 19.80 -1.42 -13.90
N GLY A 232 19.73 -2.74 -13.72
CA GLY A 232 20.37 -3.43 -12.60
C GLY A 232 19.92 -2.85 -11.25
N THR A 233 20.84 -2.76 -10.29
CA THR A 233 20.57 -2.14 -8.99
C THR A 233 20.73 -0.62 -9.03
N ALA A 234 19.69 0.14 -8.71
CA ALA A 234 19.73 1.60 -8.64
C ALA A 234 20.25 2.17 -7.30
N LYS A 235 21.08 1.39 -6.58
CA LYS A 235 21.64 1.77 -5.27
C LYS A 235 22.94 2.58 -5.42
N GLY A 236 22.89 3.68 -6.18
CA GLY A 236 24.03 4.57 -6.37
C GLY A 236 24.29 5.52 -5.19
N LEU A 237 25.30 6.40 -5.33
CA LEU A 237 25.65 7.40 -4.30
C LEU A 237 24.45 8.28 -3.90
N GLY A 238 23.65 8.72 -4.87
CA GLY A 238 22.44 9.51 -4.63
C GLY A 238 21.41 8.77 -3.78
N TYR A 239 21.23 7.46 -3.98
CA TYR A 239 20.35 6.63 -3.14
C TYR A 239 20.89 6.54 -1.70
N PHE A 240 22.18 6.28 -1.52
CA PHE A 240 22.79 6.15 -0.20
C PHE A 240 22.73 7.46 0.60
N LEU A 241 22.88 8.62 -0.05
CA LEU A 241 22.79 9.93 0.61
C LEU A 241 21.35 10.46 0.77
N GLY A 242 20.35 9.83 0.15
CA GLY A 242 18.96 10.32 0.18
C GLY A 242 18.74 11.55 -0.69
N ALA A 243 19.39 11.59 -1.86
CA ALA A 243 19.19 12.65 -2.84
C ALA A 243 17.69 12.81 -3.19
N ARG A 244 17.29 14.03 -3.57
CA ARG A 244 15.89 14.39 -3.91
C ARG A 244 14.91 14.19 -2.74
N GLY A 245 15.42 14.13 -1.51
CA GLY A 245 14.63 13.98 -0.29
C GLY A 245 14.06 12.56 -0.09
N ALA A 246 14.53 11.57 -0.86
CA ALA A 246 14.16 10.18 -0.65
C ALA A 246 14.80 9.62 0.63
N VAL A 247 14.27 8.51 1.15
CA VAL A 247 14.85 7.87 2.34
C VAL A 247 16.22 7.28 1.98
N SER A 248 17.26 7.79 2.65
CA SER A 248 18.65 7.36 2.48
C SER A 248 18.84 5.86 2.61
N GLY A 249 19.60 5.28 1.69
CA GLY A 249 20.08 3.90 1.77
C GLY A 249 20.92 3.62 3.02
N LEU A 250 21.70 4.60 3.51
CA LEU A 250 22.45 4.47 4.77
C LEU A 250 21.52 4.38 5.98
N GLU A 251 20.43 5.13 5.99
CA GLU A 251 19.41 5.03 7.04
C GLU A 251 18.70 3.67 7.00
N ARG A 252 18.39 3.15 5.81
CA ARG A 252 17.82 1.81 5.63
C ARG A 252 18.78 0.73 6.11
N TRP A 253 20.06 0.82 5.75
CA TRP A 253 21.11 -0.08 6.23
C TRP A 253 21.27 -0.03 7.75
N ARG A 254 21.32 1.18 8.33
CA ARG A 254 21.41 1.38 9.79
C ARG A 254 20.23 0.74 10.52
N LYS A 255 19.00 0.89 10.01
CA LYS A 255 17.80 0.27 10.57
C LYS A 255 17.83 -1.26 10.41
N GLY A 256 18.21 -1.76 9.24
CA GLY A 256 18.28 -3.20 8.96
C GLY A 256 19.33 -3.97 9.77
N ARG A 257 20.31 -3.29 10.38
CA ARG A 257 21.27 -3.90 11.30
C ARG A 257 20.76 -4.05 12.74
N ARG A 258 19.64 -3.40 13.09
CA ARG A 258 19.05 -3.54 14.42
C ARG A 258 18.36 -4.90 14.52
N LYS A 259 18.44 -5.51 15.71
CA LYS A 259 17.69 -6.74 15.98
C LYS A 259 16.21 -6.50 15.73
N SER A 260 15.56 -7.41 15.01
CA SER A 260 14.17 -7.30 14.56
C SER A 260 13.17 -6.92 15.67
N HIS A 261 13.35 -7.46 16.89
CA HIS A 261 12.48 -7.19 18.04
C HIS A 261 12.68 -5.82 18.71
N LEU A 262 13.78 -5.11 18.42
CA LEU A 262 14.06 -3.78 18.99
C LEU A 262 13.37 -2.65 18.23
N GLY A 263 12.75 -2.94 17.09
CA GLY A 263 12.09 -1.96 16.24
C GLY A 263 13.04 -0.91 15.65
N SER A 264 12.46 0.09 14.97
CA SER A 264 13.22 1.13 14.27
C SER A 264 13.80 2.23 15.17
N TYR A 265 13.20 2.45 16.34
CA TYR A 265 13.58 3.51 17.27
C TYR A 265 14.42 2.94 18.42
N PRO A 266 15.46 3.65 18.88
CA PRO A 266 16.38 3.15 19.91
C PRO A 266 15.80 3.25 21.33
N LEU A 267 14.66 2.59 21.57
CA LEU A 267 13.95 2.62 22.85
C LEU A 267 14.72 1.92 23.98
N GLU A 268 15.72 1.12 23.66
CA GLU A 268 16.67 0.51 24.61
C GLU A 268 17.57 1.53 25.30
N THR A 269 17.73 2.72 24.72
CA THR A 269 18.54 3.81 25.31
C THR A 269 17.79 4.60 26.39
N LEU A 270 16.47 4.44 26.45
CA LEU A 270 15.63 5.15 27.40
C LEU A 270 15.78 4.52 28.79
N LYS A 271 15.99 5.36 29.81
CA LYS A 271 16.03 4.94 31.22
C LYS A 271 14.71 4.26 31.58
N ARG A 272 14.80 3.01 32.02
CA ARG A 272 13.67 2.25 32.56
C ARG A 272 13.59 2.48 34.07
N VAL A 273 12.38 2.59 34.57
CA VAL A 273 12.05 2.75 36.00
C VAL A 273 10.90 1.81 36.31
N ASP A 274 10.90 1.23 37.51
CA ASP A 274 9.90 0.22 37.91
C ASP A 274 8.51 0.81 38.11
N LYS A 275 8.44 2.07 38.54
CA LYS A 275 7.19 2.84 38.68
C LYS A 275 7.14 3.97 37.67
N PRO A 276 5.97 4.29 37.08
CA PRO A 276 5.81 5.44 36.20
C PRO A 276 6.28 6.74 36.86
N THR A 277 6.66 7.72 36.05
CA THR A 277 7.11 9.03 36.54
C THR A 277 5.97 9.87 37.11
N THR A 278 4.73 9.44 36.94
CA THR A 278 3.52 10.02 37.53
C THR A 278 3.03 9.12 38.67
N LEU A 279 2.55 9.73 39.75
CA LEU A 279 2.00 9.01 40.89
C LEU A 279 0.70 8.28 40.49
N ILE A 280 0.62 7.00 40.85
CA ILE A 280 -0.54 6.13 40.60
C ILE A 280 -0.87 5.45 41.93
N PHE A 281 -2.10 5.61 42.40
CA PHE A 281 -2.61 4.95 43.59
C PHE A 281 -3.56 3.83 43.15
N ASP A 282 -3.05 2.61 43.03
CA ASP A 282 -3.81 1.48 42.44
C ASP A 282 -5.14 1.19 43.16
N GLU A 283 -5.17 1.39 44.49
CA GLU A 283 -6.35 1.19 45.33
C GLU A 283 -7.43 2.28 45.13
N GLU A 284 -7.06 3.44 44.56
CA GLU A 284 -7.94 4.60 44.37
C GLU A 284 -8.49 4.72 42.94
N ILE A 285 -8.13 3.83 42.01
CA ILE A 285 -8.55 3.93 40.59
C ILE A 285 -9.85 3.13 40.36
N PRO A 286 -11.01 3.78 40.24
CA PRO A 286 -12.25 3.07 39.97
C PRO A 286 -12.31 2.59 38.52
N ARG A 287 -12.96 1.45 38.30
CA ARG A 287 -13.35 1.03 36.94
C ARG A 287 -14.44 1.95 36.41
N VAL A 288 -14.24 2.52 35.23
CA VAL A 288 -15.20 3.41 34.57
C VAL A 288 -16.03 2.62 33.54
N PRO A 289 -17.37 2.76 33.52
CA PRO A 289 -18.21 2.06 32.55
C PRO A 289 -17.99 2.57 31.13
N GLN A 290 -18.07 1.69 30.12
CA GLN A 290 -17.90 2.05 28.71
C GLN A 290 -18.89 3.13 28.23
N ARG A 291 -20.08 3.22 28.84
CA ARG A 291 -21.08 4.27 28.58
C ARG A 291 -20.58 5.69 28.91
N ALA A 292 -19.59 5.82 29.80
CA ALA A 292 -19.00 7.11 30.17
C ALA A 292 -17.98 7.63 29.14
N LEU A 293 -17.56 6.81 28.16
CA LEU A 293 -16.74 7.28 27.04
C LEU A 293 -17.46 8.42 26.31
N PHE A 294 -16.77 9.53 26.06
CA PHE A 294 -17.41 10.75 25.52
C PHE A 294 -18.05 10.54 24.14
N TYR A 295 -17.55 9.59 23.34
CA TYR A 295 -18.21 9.18 22.08
C TYR A 295 -19.57 8.50 22.31
N ASN A 296 -19.70 7.69 23.36
CA ASN A 296 -20.96 7.04 23.71
C ASN A 296 -21.89 8.05 24.37
N ARG A 297 -21.37 8.90 25.25
CA ARG A 297 -22.12 10.03 25.83
C ARG A 297 -22.72 10.95 24.75
N ALA A 298 -21.94 11.26 23.71
CA ALA A 298 -22.41 12.01 22.54
C ALA A 298 -23.57 11.30 21.84
N GLU A 299 -23.48 9.98 21.66
CA GLU A 299 -24.49 9.15 20.99
C GLU A 299 -25.83 9.13 21.76
N PHE A 300 -25.77 9.06 23.08
CA PHE A 300 -26.95 9.04 23.96
C PHE A 300 -27.47 10.44 24.34
N GLY A 301 -26.90 11.51 23.80
CA GLY A 301 -27.44 12.87 23.96
C GLY A 301 -26.90 13.66 25.15
N ASP A 302 -26.00 13.10 25.96
CA ASP A 302 -25.40 13.80 27.11
C ASP A 302 -24.66 15.09 26.72
N LEU A 303 -24.24 15.20 25.46
CA LEU A 303 -23.47 16.35 24.92
C LEU A 303 -24.30 17.19 23.94
N GLY A 304 -25.63 17.04 23.96
CA GLY A 304 -26.58 17.81 23.16
C GLY A 304 -26.88 17.24 21.77
N VAL A 305 -28.00 17.70 21.20
CA VAL A 305 -28.59 17.18 19.96
C VAL A 305 -27.66 17.23 18.74
N ARG A 306 -26.77 18.24 18.68
CA ARG A 306 -25.80 18.37 17.58
C ARG A 306 -24.79 17.22 17.59
N MET A 307 -24.34 16.82 18.78
CA MET A 307 -23.35 15.76 18.91
C MET A 307 -23.94 14.40 18.55
N VAL A 308 -25.19 14.13 18.93
CA VAL A 308 -25.93 12.94 18.50
C VAL A 308 -25.96 12.85 16.97
N LYS A 309 -26.31 13.95 16.30
CA LYS A 309 -26.40 14.00 14.83
C LYS A 309 -25.04 13.80 14.15
N GLU A 310 -23.98 14.47 14.61
CA GLU A 310 -22.67 14.44 13.96
C GLU A 310 -21.82 13.22 14.36
N ARG A 311 -22.18 12.48 15.42
CA ARG A 311 -21.46 11.31 15.95
C ARG A 311 -21.11 10.26 14.90
N TRP A 312 -22.01 10.02 13.96
CA TRP A 312 -21.84 9.02 12.91
C TRP A 312 -21.15 9.56 11.66
N ARG A 313 -21.03 10.89 11.52
CA ARG A 313 -20.55 11.54 10.30
C ARG A 313 -19.17 12.18 10.46
N TRP A 314 -18.81 12.64 11.66
CA TRP A 314 -17.69 13.58 11.86
C TRP A 314 -16.35 13.11 11.27
N ALA A 315 -16.02 11.83 11.41
CA ALA A 315 -14.77 11.23 10.93
C ALA A 315 -14.81 10.80 9.44
N TYR A 316 -16.00 10.73 8.83
CA TYR A 316 -16.21 10.13 7.51
C TYR A 316 -16.69 11.14 6.46
N LYS A 317 -16.43 12.44 6.69
CA LYS A 317 -16.83 13.51 5.75
C LYS A 317 -16.02 13.50 4.45
N HIS A 318 -14.78 13.02 4.52
CA HIS A 318 -13.88 12.97 3.37
C HIS A 318 -13.99 11.61 2.67
N PRO A 319 -14.09 11.55 1.33
CA PRO A 319 -14.22 10.28 0.58
C PRO A 319 -13.13 9.26 0.92
N PHE A 320 -11.91 9.72 1.22
CA PHE A 320 -10.81 8.84 1.63
C PHE A 320 -11.10 8.09 2.94
N ALA A 321 -11.71 8.76 3.93
CA ALA A 321 -12.13 8.11 5.17
C ALA A 321 -13.31 7.14 4.92
N GLY A 322 -14.19 7.47 3.98
CA GLY A 322 -15.23 6.55 3.49
C GLY A 322 -14.64 5.28 2.85
N GLY A 323 -13.55 5.41 2.09
CA GLY A 323 -12.79 4.28 1.53
C GLY A 323 -12.20 3.38 2.62
N ILE A 324 -11.71 3.95 3.73
CA ILE A 324 -11.20 3.18 4.87
C ILE A 324 -12.33 2.44 5.62
N LEU A 325 -13.47 3.11 5.83
CA LEU A 325 -14.59 2.54 6.59
C LEU A 325 -15.17 1.27 5.94
N ARG A 326 -15.06 1.16 4.62
CA ARG A 326 -15.59 0.04 3.85
C ARG A 326 -14.66 -1.17 3.80
N VAL A 327 -13.49 -1.10 4.47
CA VAL A 327 -12.48 -2.17 4.59
C VAL A 327 -12.48 -2.77 5.99
#